data_AF-N9UU26-F1
#
_entry.id   AF-N9UU26-F1
#
_cell.length_a   1.000
_cell.length_b   1.000
_cell.length_c   1.000
_cell.angle_alpha   90.00
_cell.angle_beta   90.00
_cell.angle_gamma   90.00
#
_symmetry.space_group_name_H-M   'P 1'
#
loop_
_entity.id
_entity.type
_entity.pdbx_description
1 polymer ?
#
loop_
_entity_poly.entity_id
_entity_poly.type
_entity_poly.pdbx_seq_one_letter_code
_entity_poly.pdbx_strand_id
1 'polypeptide(L)'
;MSSCIHTPSTNNSSDSDIIKKKIVRIWTTREEMQLMEGIKRYGTNNWEEVASMVPTRTKKQCRERYLNNNESIYHRPWSQEEDCLILQKRKEIGNKWTTIASCLEGRSPNDVKNHFFGRLKKLNCIEKETNPHTTNKILNEISTVQSVFKPVEQSLFSII
;
A
#
# COMPACT_ATOMS: atom_id res chain seq x y z
N MET A 1 26.03 -12.87 62.50
CA MET A 1 27.24 -12.11 62.12
C MET A 1 27.66 -12.58 60.74
N SER A 2 28.17 -11.67 59.89
CA SER A 2 28.42 -11.77 58.42
C SER A 2 27.39 -10.96 57.62
N SER A 3 27.44 -9.63 57.65
CA SER A 3 28.35 -8.70 56.94
C SER A 3 27.91 -8.41 55.50
N CYS A 4 27.19 -7.30 55.34
CA CYS A 4 26.82 -6.68 54.08
C CYS A 4 28.07 -6.18 53.35
N ILE A 5 28.23 -6.52 52.08
CA ILE A 5 29.20 -5.88 51.19
C ILE A 5 28.44 -4.86 50.35
N HIS A 6 28.64 -3.58 50.69
CA HIS A 6 28.37 -2.45 49.81
C HIS A 6 29.63 -2.19 48.98
N THR A 7 29.48 -2.06 47.67
CA THR A 7 30.46 -1.40 46.80
C THR A 7 29.75 -0.31 45.97
N PRO A 8 30.35 0.88 45.81
CA PRO A 8 29.66 2.06 45.26
C PRO A 8 29.83 2.22 43.74
N SER A 9 28.82 2.92 43.18
CA SER A 9 28.70 3.67 41.92
C SER A 9 29.93 3.87 41.02
N THR A 10 29.72 3.68 39.70
CA THR A 10 30.10 4.68 38.69
C THR A 10 29.19 4.63 37.46
N ASN A 11 28.35 5.66 37.35
CA ASN A 11 28.12 6.56 36.21
C ASN A 11 27.86 6.04 34.77
N ASN A 12 26.72 6.51 34.28
CA ASN A 12 26.51 7.23 33.00
C ASN A 12 26.94 6.53 31.71
N SER A 13 25.93 6.08 30.97
CA SER A 13 25.86 6.45 29.55
C SER A 13 24.41 6.65 29.18
N SER A 14 24.09 7.91 28.91
CA SER A 14 22.84 8.37 28.34
C SER A 14 22.68 7.75 26.96
N ASP A 15 21.95 6.64 26.87
CA ASP A 15 21.50 6.11 25.58
C ASP A 15 20.41 7.05 25.05
N SER A 16 20.85 8.06 24.31
CA SER A 16 20.01 8.85 23.43
C SER A 16 19.27 7.91 22.49
N ASP A 17 17.95 7.80 22.66
CA ASP A 17 17.04 7.14 21.74
C ASP A 17 17.06 7.85 20.37
N ILE A 18 18.06 7.51 19.54
CA ILE A 18 18.08 7.88 18.14
C ILE A 18 16.93 7.12 17.49
N ILE A 19 15.85 7.84 17.17
CA ILE A 19 14.74 7.34 16.37
C ILE A 19 15.32 6.87 15.03
N LYS A 20 15.65 5.57 14.93
CA LYS A 20 16.09 4.94 13.69
C LYS A 20 14.95 5.01 12.70
N LYS A 21 14.99 6.00 11.81
CA LYS A 21 14.04 6.15 10.69
C LYS A 21 14.03 4.83 9.90
N LYS A 22 12.91 4.11 9.95
CA LYS A 22 12.73 2.82 9.28
C LYS A 22 12.91 3.01 7.77
N ILE A 23 14.07 2.61 7.24
CA ILE A 23 14.33 2.60 5.80
C ILE A 23 13.40 1.55 5.17
N VAL A 24 12.48 2.00 4.32
CA VAL A 24 11.57 1.12 3.59
C VAL A 24 12.27 0.64 2.33
N ARG A 25 12.71 -0.62 2.31
CA ARG A 25 13.34 -1.25 1.14
C ARG A 25 12.27 -1.64 0.11
N ILE A 26 12.34 -1.04 -1.08
CA ILE A 26 11.44 -1.29 -2.21
C ILE A 26 11.63 -2.73 -2.70
N TRP A 27 10.54 -3.42 -3.06
CA TRP A 27 10.59 -4.76 -3.66
C TRP A 27 11.06 -4.66 -5.10
N THR A 28 12.07 -5.45 -5.46
CA THR A 28 12.55 -5.55 -6.85
C THR A 28 11.77 -6.63 -7.60
N THR A 29 11.70 -6.52 -8.93
CA THR A 29 11.06 -7.53 -9.80
C THR A 29 11.63 -8.93 -9.56
N ARG A 30 12.95 -9.03 -9.33
CA ARG A 30 13.60 -10.32 -9.00
C ARG A 30 13.08 -10.90 -7.68
N GLU A 31 13.00 -10.09 -6.63
CA GLU A 31 12.47 -10.54 -5.33
C GLU A 31 10.99 -10.95 -5.45
N GLU A 32 10.21 -10.24 -6.27
CA GLU A 32 8.81 -10.58 -6.54
C GLU A 32 8.67 -11.91 -7.29
N MET A 33 9.49 -12.14 -8.32
CA MET A 33 9.51 -13.42 -9.02
C MET A 33 9.86 -14.58 -8.09
N GLN A 34 10.88 -14.40 -7.23
CA GLN A 34 11.27 -15.39 -6.24
C GLN A 34 10.17 -15.67 -5.22
N LEU A 35 9.48 -14.61 -4.76
CA LEU A 35 8.34 -14.73 -3.85
C LEU A 35 7.20 -15.53 -4.49
N MET A 36 6.84 -15.21 -5.73
CA MET A 36 5.77 -15.91 -6.44
C MET A 36 6.12 -17.37 -6.72
N GLU A 37 7.36 -17.66 -7.10
CA GLU A 37 7.82 -19.05 -7.30
C GLU A 37 7.82 -19.84 -5.99
N GLY A 38 8.27 -19.24 -4.90
CA GLY A 38 8.21 -19.86 -3.57
C GLY A 38 6.78 -20.20 -3.14
N ILE A 39 5.84 -19.30 -3.41
CA ILE A 39 4.42 -19.53 -3.08
C ILE A 39 3.82 -20.60 -3.99
N LYS A 40 4.17 -20.62 -5.28
CA LYS A 40 3.75 -21.68 -6.20
C LYS A 40 4.25 -23.05 -5.76
N ARG A 41 5.45 -23.12 -5.19
CA ARG A 41 6.09 -24.38 -4.77
C ARG A 41 5.64 -24.86 -3.37
N TYR A 42 5.53 -23.96 -2.40
CA TYR A 42 5.32 -24.31 -0.98
C TYR A 42 3.94 -23.87 -0.44
N GLY A 43 3.16 -23.13 -1.22
CA GLY A 43 1.87 -22.59 -0.82
C GLY A 43 1.96 -21.41 0.17
N THR A 44 0.81 -20.95 0.63
CA THR A 44 0.67 -19.79 1.55
C THR A 44 0.69 -20.17 3.03
N ASN A 45 0.93 -21.44 3.35
CA ASN A 45 0.99 -21.94 4.73
C ASN A 45 2.44 -22.03 5.25
N ASN A 46 3.43 -22.19 4.35
CA ASN A 46 4.83 -22.44 4.70
C ASN A 46 5.74 -21.26 4.35
N TRP A 47 5.54 -20.12 5.01
CA TRP A 47 6.30 -18.90 4.74
C TRP A 47 7.80 -18.98 5.08
N GLU A 48 8.22 -19.98 5.84
CA GLU A 48 9.64 -20.25 6.11
C GLU A 48 10.37 -20.65 4.81
N GLU A 49 9.80 -21.62 4.09
CA GLU A 49 10.32 -22.10 2.81
C GLU A 49 10.17 -21.06 1.69
N VAL A 50 9.09 -20.26 1.73
CA VAL A 50 8.95 -19.13 0.80
C VAL A 50 10.06 -18.08 1.03
N ALA A 51 10.42 -17.81 2.28
CA ALA A 51 11.48 -16.86 2.60
C ALA A 51 12.88 -17.36 2.20
N SER A 52 13.11 -18.68 2.21
CA SER A 52 14.39 -19.24 1.76
C SER A 52 14.69 -18.94 0.28
N MET A 53 13.64 -18.76 -0.54
CA MET A 53 13.77 -18.34 -1.93
C MET A 53 14.04 -16.84 -2.12
N VAL A 54 13.78 -16.01 -1.10
CA VAL A 54 14.00 -14.56 -1.08
C VAL A 54 14.96 -14.20 0.06
N PRO A 55 16.26 -14.55 -0.04
CA PRO A 55 17.21 -14.43 1.08
C PRO A 55 17.42 -12.99 1.56
N THR A 56 17.04 -12.00 0.75
CA THR A 56 17.11 -10.58 1.07
C THR A 56 15.95 -10.08 1.93
N ARG A 57 14.94 -10.92 2.19
CA ARG A 57 13.70 -10.58 2.89
C ARG A 57 13.42 -11.57 4.00
N THR A 58 12.74 -11.08 5.03
CA THR A 58 12.25 -11.92 6.12
C THR A 58 10.92 -12.57 5.75
N LYS A 59 10.63 -13.72 6.36
CA LYS A 59 9.32 -14.39 6.31
C LYS A 59 8.13 -13.46 6.50
N LYS A 60 8.21 -12.56 7.48
CA LYS A 60 7.17 -11.56 7.75
C LYS A 60 6.96 -10.64 6.55
N GLN A 61 8.04 -10.13 5.96
CA GLN A 61 7.97 -9.26 4.77
C GLN A 61 7.38 -10.00 3.57
N CYS A 62 7.76 -11.26 3.34
CA CYS A 62 7.22 -12.09 2.26
C CYS A 62 5.71 -12.27 2.38
N ARG A 63 5.24 -12.66 3.58
CA ARG A 63 3.81 -12.81 3.87
C ARG A 63 3.05 -11.49 3.68
N GLU A 64 3.55 -10.40 4.27
CA GLU A 64 2.93 -9.07 4.13
C GLU A 64 2.86 -8.62 2.66
N ARG A 65 3.93 -8.84 1.88
CA ARG A 65 3.93 -8.48 0.46
C ARG A 65 2.87 -9.23 -0.33
N TYR A 66 2.78 -10.54 -0.11
CA TYR A 66 1.80 -11.37 -0.80
C TYR A 66 0.37 -10.99 -0.39
N LEU A 67 0.09 -10.87 0.92
CA LEU A 67 -1.26 -10.50 1.38
C LEU A 67 -1.67 -9.12 0.87
N ASN A 68 -0.82 -8.10 1.01
CA ASN A 68 -1.15 -6.75 0.53
C ASN A 68 -1.44 -6.69 -0.98
N ASN A 69 -0.83 -7.57 -1.78
CA ASN A 69 -1.04 -7.63 -3.22
C ASN A 69 -2.29 -8.45 -3.59
N ASN A 70 -2.61 -9.51 -2.84
CA ASN A 70 -3.74 -10.42 -3.12
C ASN A 70 -5.01 -10.11 -2.33
N GLU A 71 -4.96 -9.18 -1.37
CA GLU A 71 -6.13 -8.69 -0.64
C GLU A 71 -7.13 -7.97 -1.57
N SER A 72 -6.67 -7.48 -2.73
CA SER A 72 -7.55 -6.88 -3.73
C SER A 72 -8.38 -7.98 -4.41
N ILE A 73 -9.60 -8.20 -3.91
CA ILE A 73 -10.53 -9.21 -4.44
C ILE A 73 -10.96 -8.85 -5.87
N TYR A 74 -10.96 -7.57 -6.24
CA TYR A 74 -11.33 -7.09 -7.57
C TYR A 74 -10.40 -5.99 -8.08
N HIS A 75 -9.68 -6.27 -9.16
CA HIS A 75 -8.95 -5.27 -9.95
C HIS A 75 -9.93 -4.49 -10.86
N ARG A 76 -10.92 -3.81 -10.26
CA ARG A 76 -11.87 -2.93 -10.98
C ARG A 76 -11.53 -1.45 -10.76
N PRO A 77 -11.82 -0.57 -11.75
CA PRO A 77 -11.66 0.88 -11.59
C PRO A 77 -12.45 1.41 -10.39
N TRP A 78 -11.96 2.48 -9.76
CA TRP A 78 -12.69 3.19 -8.70
C TRP A 78 -13.83 4.00 -9.28
N SER A 79 -15.03 3.84 -8.73
CA SER A 79 -16.20 4.64 -9.13
C SER A 79 -16.28 5.94 -8.33
N GLN A 80 -17.00 6.93 -8.86
CA GLN A 80 -17.17 8.21 -8.18
C GLN A 80 -17.99 8.05 -6.88
N GLU A 81 -18.92 7.11 -6.85
CA GLU A 81 -19.70 6.76 -5.66
C GLU A 81 -18.79 6.19 -4.55
N GLU A 82 -17.86 5.30 -4.91
CA GLU A 82 -16.84 4.78 -3.98
C GLU A 82 -15.97 5.94 -3.44
N ASP A 83 -15.56 6.87 -4.30
CA ASP A 83 -14.77 8.05 -3.92
C ASP A 83 -15.51 8.93 -2.89
N CYS A 84 -16.77 9.26 -3.19
CA CYS A 84 -17.63 10.04 -2.30
C CYS A 84 -17.82 9.34 -0.94
N LEU A 85 -18.06 8.03 -0.94
CA LEU A 85 -18.24 7.25 0.29
C LEU A 85 -16.98 7.25 1.15
N ILE A 86 -15.79 7.08 0.53
CA ILE A 86 -14.50 7.13 1.25
C ILE A 86 -14.31 8.49 1.91
N LEU A 87 -14.57 9.58 1.18
CA LEU A 87 -14.40 10.93 1.69
C LEU A 87 -15.36 11.25 2.83
N GLN A 88 -16.64 10.89 2.65
CA GLN A 88 -17.66 11.08 3.67
C GLN A 88 -17.32 10.29 4.93
N LYS A 89 -17.09 8.98 4.82
CA LYS A 89 -16.80 8.13 5.98
C LYS A 89 -15.51 8.56 6.68
N ARG A 90 -14.46 8.90 5.93
CA ARG A 90 -13.22 9.41 6.53
C ARG A 90 -13.45 10.71 7.32
N LYS A 91 -14.34 11.60 6.86
CA LYS A 91 -14.70 12.82 7.59
C LYS A 91 -15.42 12.50 8.91
N GLU A 92 -16.25 11.45 8.92
CA GLU A 92 -17.00 11.00 10.10
C GLU A 92 -16.12 10.26 11.12
N ILE A 93 -15.31 9.27 10.68
CA ILE A 93 -14.64 8.32 11.57
C ILE A 93 -13.10 8.36 11.52
N GLY A 94 -12.52 9.20 10.65
CA GLY A 94 -11.07 9.32 10.48
C GLY A 94 -10.46 8.21 9.62
N ASN A 95 -9.15 7.96 9.81
CA ASN A 95 -8.37 6.99 9.02
C ASN A 95 -8.61 5.53 9.47
N LYS A 96 -9.87 5.13 9.64
CA LYS A 96 -10.27 3.77 10.01
C LYS A 96 -10.56 2.94 8.76
N TRP A 97 -9.49 2.61 8.01
CA TRP A 97 -9.60 2.00 6.68
C TRP A 97 -10.34 0.66 6.66
N THR A 98 -10.24 -0.13 7.74
CA THR A 98 -10.99 -1.39 7.87
C THR A 98 -12.49 -1.13 7.90
N THR A 99 -12.94 -0.20 8.74
CA THR A 99 -14.36 0.19 8.82
C THR A 99 -14.86 0.82 7.53
N ILE A 100 -14.05 1.65 6.85
CA ILE A 100 -14.43 2.25 5.57
C ILE A 100 -14.55 1.18 4.48
N ALA A 101 -13.61 0.23 4.42
CA ALA A 101 -13.66 -0.87 3.46
C ALA A 101 -14.85 -1.81 3.70
N SER A 102 -15.31 -1.98 4.94
CA SER A 102 -16.55 -2.73 5.21
C SER A 102 -17.79 -2.11 4.54
N CYS A 103 -17.76 -0.84 4.16
CA CYS A 103 -18.84 -0.19 3.41
C CYS A 103 -18.68 -0.30 1.89
N LEU A 104 -17.58 -0.90 1.41
CA LEU A 104 -17.24 -1.00 -0.02
C LEU A 104 -17.10 -2.48 -0.40
N GLU A 105 -18.08 -3.00 -1.12
CA GLU A 105 -18.06 -4.40 -1.54
C GLU A 105 -16.88 -4.67 -2.48
N GLY A 106 -16.03 -5.63 -2.11
CA GLY A 106 -14.92 -6.05 -2.94
C GLY A 106 -13.67 -5.17 -2.89
N ARG A 107 -13.60 -4.19 -1.97
CA ARG A 107 -12.39 -3.40 -1.72
C ARG A 107 -11.73 -3.81 -0.42
N SER A 108 -10.41 -3.99 -0.43
CA SER A 108 -9.66 -4.23 0.81
C SER A 108 -9.38 -2.92 1.57
N PRO A 109 -9.12 -2.98 2.89
CA PRO A 109 -8.67 -1.83 3.65
C PRO A 109 -7.39 -1.19 3.07
N ASN A 110 -6.50 -2.01 2.49
CA ASN A 110 -5.29 -1.53 1.85
C ASN A 110 -5.60 -0.75 0.56
N ASP A 111 -6.55 -1.22 -0.25
CA ASP A 111 -7.02 -0.54 -1.46
C ASP A 111 -7.56 0.85 -1.15
N VAL A 112 -8.45 0.96 -0.15
CA VAL A 112 -9.05 2.23 0.27
C VAL A 112 -7.98 3.23 0.71
N LYS A 113 -7.04 2.78 1.54
CA LYS A 113 -5.92 3.60 2.01
C LYS A 113 -5.06 4.07 0.84
N ASN A 114 -4.69 3.17 -0.07
CA ASN A 114 -3.85 3.48 -1.23
C ASN A 114 -4.54 4.45 -2.18
N HIS A 115 -5.82 4.25 -2.44
CA HIS A 115 -6.62 5.13 -3.29
C HIS A 115 -6.77 6.52 -2.70
N PHE A 116 -7.02 6.60 -1.38
CA PHE A 116 -7.10 7.87 -0.69
C PHE A 116 -5.78 8.65 -0.79
N PHE A 117 -4.64 8.04 -0.46
CA PHE A 117 -3.34 8.74 -0.51
C PHE A 117 -2.82 8.97 -1.93
N GLY A 118 -3.14 8.09 -2.88
CA GLY A 118 -2.70 8.15 -4.27
C GLY A 118 -3.47 9.17 -5.10
N ARG A 119 -4.79 9.30 -4.88
CA ARG A 119 -5.71 10.09 -5.69
C ARG A 119 -6.53 11.10 -4.86
N LEU A 120 -7.34 10.65 -3.90
CA LEU A 120 -8.35 11.51 -3.28
C LEU A 120 -7.78 12.63 -2.41
N LYS A 121 -6.64 12.40 -1.75
CA LYS A 121 -5.95 13.43 -0.95
C LYS A 121 -5.47 14.57 -1.85
N LYS A 122 -4.98 14.28 -3.05
CA LYS A 122 -4.54 15.30 -4.01
C LYS A 122 -5.73 16.14 -4.47
N LEU A 123 -6.84 15.49 -4.85
CA LEU A 123 -8.07 16.19 -5.25
C LEU A 123 -8.64 17.07 -4.12
N ASN A 124 -8.65 16.58 -2.88
CA ASN A 124 -9.12 17.37 -1.73
C ASN A 124 -8.19 18.53 -1.33
N CYS A 125 -6.87 18.39 -1.53
CA CYS A 125 -5.95 19.51 -1.33
C CYS A 125 -6.18 20.58 -2.40
N ILE A 126 -6.49 20.18 -3.63
CA ILE A 126 -6.79 21.09 -4.75
C ILE A 126 -8.12 21.82 -4.53
N GLU A 127 -9.19 21.13 -4.09
CA GLU A 127 -10.49 21.77 -3.80
C GLU A 127 -10.42 22.87 -2.73
N LYS A 128 -9.45 22.79 -1.81
CA LYS A 128 -9.22 23.84 -0.81
C LYS A 128 -8.47 25.06 -1.35
N GLU A 129 -7.90 24.98 -2.55
CA GLU A 129 -7.00 26.01 -3.11
C GLU A 129 -7.47 26.62 -4.45
N THR A 130 -8.52 26.12 -5.12
CA THR A 130 -8.84 26.60 -6.49
C THR A 130 -9.98 27.61 -6.61
N ASN A 131 -9.62 28.81 -7.04
CA ASN A 131 -10.46 29.80 -7.74
C ASN A 131 -11.01 29.18 -9.07
N PRO A 132 -12.27 29.43 -9.51
CA PRO A 132 -13.00 28.62 -10.50
C PRO A 132 -12.46 28.55 -11.94
N HIS A 133 -11.36 29.23 -12.27
CA HIS A 133 -10.90 29.35 -13.66
C HIS A 133 -9.93 28.23 -14.09
N THR A 134 -9.27 27.55 -13.14
CA THR A 134 -8.25 26.53 -13.44
C THR A 134 -8.84 25.12 -13.63
N THR A 135 -10.05 24.89 -13.12
CA THR A 135 -10.74 23.58 -13.10
C THR A 135 -10.99 23.01 -14.49
N ASN A 136 -11.28 23.87 -15.48
CA ASN A 136 -11.57 23.43 -16.85
C ASN A 136 -10.33 22.96 -17.63
N LYS A 137 -9.14 23.42 -17.28
CA LYS A 137 -7.90 22.99 -17.95
C LYS A 137 -7.49 21.57 -17.54
N ILE A 138 -7.73 21.22 -16.27
CA ILE A 138 -7.30 19.94 -15.70
C ILE A 138 -8.32 18.82 -16.00
N LEU A 139 -9.63 19.12 -16.08
CA LEU A 139 -10.63 18.13 -16.52
C LEU A 139 -10.36 17.65 -17.96
N ASN A 140 -9.85 18.53 -18.83
CA ASN A 140 -9.41 18.15 -20.16
C ASN A 140 -8.15 17.26 -20.15
N GLU A 141 -7.16 17.55 -19.30
CA GLU A 141 -5.96 16.69 -19.17
C GLU A 141 -6.28 15.32 -18.54
N ILE A 142 -7.24 15.23 -17.61
CA ILE A 142 -7.67 13.97 -17.01
C ILE A 142 -8.52 13.12 -17.99
N SER A 143 -9.33 13.75 -18.84
CA SER A 143 -10.04 13.06 -19.93
C SER A 143 -9.06 12.51 -20.99
N THR A 144 -7.97 13.25 -21.25
CA THR A 144 -6.94 12.86 -22.23
C THR A 144 -6.17 11.60 -21.78
N VAL A 145 -5.95 11.39 -20.48
CA VAL A 145 -5.25 10.17 -19.98
C VAL A 145 -6.10 8.90 -19.98
N GLN A 146 -7.44 8.98 -20.10
CA GLN A 146 -8.28 7.81 -20.41
C GLN A 146 -8.22 7.42 -21.90
N SER A 147 -7.75 8.32 -22.78
CA SER A 147 -7.77 8.14 -24.25
C SER A 147 -6.44 7.66 -24.87
N VAL A 148 -5.42 7.32 -24.06
CA VAL A 148 -4.10 6.87 -24.59
C VAL A 148 -4.07 5.36 -24.91
N PHE A 149 -5.08 4.59 -24.47
CA PHE A 149 -5.32 3.26 -25.05
C PHE A 149 -6.05 3.42 -26.37
N LYS A 150 -5.30 3.54 -27.47
CA LYS A 150 -5.85 3.19 -28.78
C LYS A 150 -6.09 1.68 -28.76
N PRO A 151 -7.32 1.18 -29.00
CA PRO A 151 -7.54 -0.24 -29.16
C PRO A 151 -6.65 -0.75 -30.29
N VAL A 152 -5.96 -1.86 -30.06
CA VAL A 152 -5.30 -2.61 -31.15
C VAL A 152 -6.36 -2.86 -32.21
N GLU A 153 -6.07 -2.43 -33.44
CA GLU A 153 -6.87 -2.69 -34.64
C GLU A 153 -7.25 -4.18 -34.67
N GLN A 154 -8.56 -4.46 -34.64
CA GLN A 154 -9.12 -5.82 -34.61
C GLN A 154 -8.81 -6.62 -35.91
N SER A 155 -8.24 -5.97 -36.93
CA SER A 155 -7.84 -6.60 -38.19
C SER A 155 -6.63 -7.54 -38.05
N LEU A 156 -5.94 -7.57 -36.91
CA LEU A 156 -4.85 -8.52 -36.63
C LEU A 156 -5.31 -9.86 -36.03
N PHE A 157 -6.62 -10.05 -35.78
CA PHE A 157 -7.19 -11.32 -35.26
C PHE A 157 -7.86 -12.20 -36.33
N SER A 158 -7.52 -12.02 -37.60
CA SER A 158 -7.90 -12.96 -38.66
C SER A 158 -6.65 -13.62 -39.24
N ILE A 159 -6.20 -14.70 -38.58
CA ILE A 159 -5.31 -15.69 -39.19
C ILE A 159 -6.20 -16.64 -39.99
N ILE A 160 -6.05 -16.63 -41.32
CA ILE A 160 -6.15 -17.85 -42.13
C ILE A 160 -4.73 -18.14 -42.61
#